data_AF-A0A1I8H6Q2-F1
#
_entry.id   AF-A0A1I8H6Q2-F1
#
_cell.length_a   1.000
_cell.length_b   1.000
_cell.length_c   1.000
_cell.angle_alpha   90.00
_cell.angle_beta   90.00
_cell.angle_gamma   90.00
#
_symmetry.space_group_name_H-M   'P 1'
#
loop_
_entity.id
_entity.type
_entity.pdbx_description
1 polymer ?
#
loop_
_entity_poly.entity_id
_entity_poly.type
_entity_poly.pdbx_seq_one_letter_code
_entity_poly.pdbx_strand_id
1 'polypeptide(L)'
;WCNNTCCNPNTCRFTSGSACASGECCNLATCQLKSQGVVCRSSRGICDLPEYCNGSSEWCPQFDDYKADGTECLTGKAYCYKGRCDDRDTRCAALFNGTNFRAAEASWSVGTTQGLRSGYCSYNESSLHPINYTFTACTAANQRCGLLYCVGGNIATALPIPKWKGLEPADTNVLDATISGQVIVAAYAMHNLKYSGYRDPGLVPNGAECGSNMMCVNSQCMATSSVSVSCPSCNGRGSCAQSAQCFCDTGYRPPDCLQAGGGGSLMNRLPGVAIDCALFVDWGAELIIKSIEDNTTAPTSPVATTTTVATRSNASASRVANWLTTALPLFLLSLLLKQQSALVWQL
;
A
#
# COMPACT_ATOMS: atom_id res chain seq x y z
N TRP A 1 -13.58 14.92 -23.93
CA TRP A 1 -13.38 16.26 -24.52
C TRP A 1 -12.05 16.24 -25.24
N CYS A 2 -12.02 16.61 -26.52
CA CYS A 2 -10.88 16.45 -27.40
C CYS A 2 -10.49 17.83 -27.95
N ASN A 3 -9.48 18.45 -27.34
CA ASN A 3 -9.03 19.80 -27.67
C ASN A 3 -7.54 19.77 -28.08
N ASN A 4 -7.22 19.01 -29.13
CA ASN A 4 -5.89 18.94 -29.71
C ASN A 4 -5.98 18.51 -31.19
N THR A 5 -4.85 18.55 -31.90
CA THR A 5 -4.74 18.20 -33.32
C THR A 5 -4.78 16.70 -33.60
N CYS A 6 -4.70 15.87 -32.56
CA CYS A 6 -4.62 14.41 -32.67
C CYS A 6 -5.98 13.73 -32.78
N CYS A 7 -7.06 14.43 -32.42
CA CYS A 7 -8.41 13.91 -32.52
C CYS A 7 -9.37 14.99 -33.04
N ASN A 8 -10.40 14.55 -33.77
CA ASN A 8 -11.44 15.40 -34.28
C ASN A 8 -12.57 15.51 -33.23
N PRO A 9 -12.86 16.71 -32.70
CA PRO A 9 -13.84 16.90 -31.63
C PRO A 9 -15.28 16.59 -32.02
N ASN A 10 -15.62 16.68 -33.32
CA ASN A 10 -16.98 16.46 -33.81
C ASN A 10 -17.28 14.98 -34.03
N THR A 11 -16.24 14.16 -34.22
CA THR A 11 -16.40 12.73 -34.54
C THR A 11 -15.84 11.80 -33.47
N CYS A 12 -15.11 12.33 -32.49
CA CYS A 12 -14.38 11.58 -31.46
C CYS A 12 -13.46 10.50 -32.05
N ARG A 13 -12.85 10.80 -33.21
CA ARG A 13 -11.92 9.90 -33.91
C ARG A 13 -10.54 10.53 -34.00
N PHE A 14 -9.52 9.69 -34.04
CA PHE A 14 -8.16 10.13 -34.32
C PHE A 14 -8.06 10.77 -35.70
N THR A 15 -7.23 11.81 -35.80
CA THR A 15 -6.82 12.36 -37.09
C THR A 15 -5.88 11.38 -37.81
N SER A 16 -5.75 11.52 -39.13
CA SER A 16 -4.91 10.61 -39.92
C SER A 16 -3.47 10.60 -39.41
N GLY A 17 -2.92 9.41 -39.15
CA GLY A 17 -1.57 9.21 -38.62
C GLY A 17 -1.43 9.30 -37.10
N SER A 18 -2.49 9.65 -36.37
CA SER A 18 -2.48 9.71 -34.91
C SER A 18 -2.68 8.33 -34.28
N ALA A 19 -1.81 7.96 -33.35
CA ALA A 19 -1.90 6.72 -32.56
C ALA A 19 -2.59 6.93 -31.19
N CYS A 20 -2.60 8.18 -30.71
CA CYS A 20 -3.21 8.57 -29.44
C CYS A 20 -3.65 10.03 -29.49
N ALA A 21 -4.54 10.42 -28.57
CA ALA A 21 -4.95 11.82 -28.43
C ALA A 21 -5.23 12.26 -26.98
N SER A 22 -4.97 11.39 -26.01
CA SER A 22 -5.14 11.65 -24.58
C SER A 22 -4.18 10.81 -23.74
N GLY A 23 -4.12 11.07 -22.43
CA GLY A 23 -3.30 10.30 -21.50
C GLY A 23 -1.84 10.77 -21.40
N GLU A 24 -1.24 10.47 -20.25
CA GLU A 24 0.10 10.93 -19.86
C GLU A 24 1.21 10.32 -20.73
N CYS A 25 0.92 9.19 -21.39
CA CYS A 25 1.80 8.50 -22.32
C CYS A 25 1.54 8.83 -23.79
N CYS A 26 0.71 9.84 -24.09
CA CYS A 26 0.61 10.40 -25.43
C CYS A 26 1.48 11.65 -25.59
N ASN A 27 2.24 11.73 -26.67
CA ASN A 27 2.86 12.98 -27.09
C ASN A 27 1.87 13.74 -27.96
N LEU A 28 1.20 14.74 -27.40
CA LEU A 28 0.18 15.53 -28.11
C LEU A 28 0.75 16.44 -29.22
N ALA A 29 2.08 16.62 -29.30
CA ALA A 29 2.70 17.35 -30.40
C ALA A 29 2.91 16.46 -31.64
N THR A 30 3.17 15.16 -31.45
CA THR A 30 3.40 14.21 -32.55
C THR A 30 2.22 13.26 -32.76
N CYS A 31 1.25 13.25 -31.85
CA CYS A 31 0.12 12.33 -31.80
C CYS A 31 0.54 10.85 -31.76
N GLN A 32 1.73 10.58 -31.20
CA GLN A 32 2.29 9.24 -31.04
C GLN A 32 2.44 8.86 -29.58
N LEU A 33 2.44 7.55 -29.31
CA LEU A 33 2.75 7.01 -28.00
C LEU A 33 4.18 7.37 -27.60
N LYS A 34 4.36 7.75 -26.34
CA LYS A 34 5.68 7.92 -25.73
C LYS A 34 6.38 6.57 -25.67
N SER A 35 7.70 6.57 -25.86
CA SER A 35 8.50 5.35 -25.79
C SER A 35 8.46 4.70 -24.41
N GLN A 36 8.78 3.40 -24.38
CA GLN A 36 8.90 2.68 -23.13
C GLN A 36 9.96 3.32 -22.22
N GLY A 37 9.65 3.45 -20.93
CA GLY A 37 10.56 4.00 -19.92
C GLY A 37 10.48 5.50 -19.72
N VAL A 38 9.60 6.19 -20.44
CA VAL A 38 9.32 7.60 -20.15
C VAL A 38 8.46 7.70 -18.89
N VAL A 39 8.89 8.49 -17.91
CA VAL A 39 8.12 8.73 -16.67
C VAL A 39 6.78 9.39 -17.02
N CYS A 40 5.68 8.77 -16.61
CA CYS A 40 4.33 9.30 -16.78
C CYS A 40 3.69 9.74 -15.47
N ARG A 41 4.09 9.17 -14.34
CA ARG A 41 3.83 9.70 -13.00
C ARG A 41 5.12 9.75 -12.21
N SER A 42 5.37 10.92 -11.62
CA SER A 42 6.51 11.12 -10.72
C SER A 42 6.22 10.53 -9.35
N SER A 43 7.28 10.10 -8.66
CA SER A 43 7.20 9.70 -7.26
C SER A 43 6.73 10.86 -6.37
N ARG A 44 5.82 10.57 -5.44
CA ARG A 44 5.25 11.51 -4.45
C ARG A 44 6.11 11.64 -3.19
N GLY A 45 7.16 10.83 -3.06
CA GLY A 45 8.04 10.82 -1.89
C GLY A 45 9.00 9.63 -1.92
N ILE A 46 9.97 9.61 -1.02
CA ILE A 46 11.08 8.65 -1.06
C ILE A 46 10.69 7.16 -0.95
N CYS A 47 9.47 6.86 -0.50
CA CYS A 47 8.92 5.50 -0.43
C CYS A 47 8.02 5.13 -1.62
N ASP A 48 7.64 6.10 -2.45
CA ASP A 48 6.80 5.91 -3.61
C ASP A 48 7.65 5.70 -4.85
N LEU A 49 7.27 4.77 -5.73
CA LEU A 49 8.00 4.49 -6.97
C LEU A 49 7.33 5.27 -8.11
N PRO A 50 8.09 5.77 -9.10
CA PRO A 50 7.48 6.39 -10.29
C PRO A 50 6.80 5.34 -11.19
N GLU A 51 6.11 5.78 -12.23
CA GLU A 51 5.58 4.91 -13.27
C GLU A 51 6.09 5.34 -14.63
N TYR A 52 6.30 4.33 -15.47
CA TYR A 52 6.86 4.49 -16.80
C TYR A 52 5.84 4.07 -17.85
N CYS A 53 5.78 4.82 -18.95
CA CYS A 53 5.07 4.41 -20.14
C CYS A 53 5.59 3.04 -20.61
N ASN A 54 4.67 2.17 -21.03
CA ASN A 54 5.01 0.86 -21.58
C ASN A 54 5.32 0.90 -23.08
N GLY A 55 5.04 2.02 -23.75
CA GLY A 55 5.22 2.19 -25.20
C GLY A 55 4.07 1.65 -26.07
N SER A 56 3.05 1.06 -25.45
CA SER A 56 1.91 0.44 -26.15
C SER A 56 0.54 0.99 -25.74
N SER A 57 0.49 1.90 -24.76
CA SER A 57 -0.71 2.55 -24.25
C SER A 57 -0.50 4.05 -24.11
N GLU A 58 -1.55 4.83 -24.38
CA GLU A 58 -1.57 6.28 -24.19
C GLU A 58 -1.74 6.68 -22.72
N TRP A 59 -2.21 5.75 -21.88
CA TRP A 59 -2.40 5.92 -20.44
C TRP A 59 -1.20 5.42 -19.66
N CYS A 60 -0.85 6.15 -18.60
CA CYS A 60 0.12 5.67 -17.62
C CYS A 60 -0.38 4.35 -16.98
N PRO A 61 0.50 3.38 -16.67
CA PRO A 61 0.09 2.18 -15.95
C PRO A 61 -0.67 2.54 -14.67
N GLN A 62 -1.80 1.87 -14.42
CA GLN A 62 -2.60 2.09 -13.21
C GLN A 62 -1.98 1.47 -11.96
N PHE A 63 -0.97 0.62 -12.14
CA PHE A 63 -0.29 -0.04 -11.03
C PHE A 63 0.65 0.93 -10.32
N ASP A 64 0.18 1.46 -9.20
CA ASP A 64 0.90 2.35 -8.29
C ASP A 64 1.62 1.48 -7.24
N ASP A 65 2.90 1.16 -7.50
CA ASP A 65 3.75 0.40 -6.59
C ASP A 65 4.61 1.33 -5.74
N TYR A 66 5.10 0.80 -4.63
CA TYR A 66 5.93 1.54 -3.70
C TYR A 66 7.05 0.66 -3.17
N LYS A 67 8.07 1.27 -2.57
CA LYS A 67 9.15 0.52 -1.92
C LYS A 67 8.55 -0.38 -0.84
N ALA A 68 9.11 -1.58 -0.72
CA ALA A 68 8.68 -2.57 0.26
C ALA A 68 8.54 -1.95 1.66
N ASP A 69 7.45 -2.29 2.33
CA ASP A 69 7.20 -1.87 3.71
C ASP A 69 8.36 -2.29 4.61
N GLY A 70 8.71 -1.45 5.58
CA GLY A 70 9.88 -1.67 6.44
C GLY A 70 11.22 -1.24 5.83
N THR A 71 11.26 -0.78 4.56
CA THR A 71 12.46 -0.15 4.00
C THR A 71 12.78 1.14 4.76
N GLU A 72 13.99 1.31 5.28
CA GLU A 72 14.37 2.55 5.98
C GLU A 72 14.32 3.74 5.01
N CYS A 73 13.63 4.80 5.42
CA CYS A 73 13.41 5.98 4.58
C CYS A 73 13.94 7.26 5.24
N LEU A 74 13.97 7.30 6.58
CA LEU A 74 14.65 8.34 7.33
C LEU A 74 15.50 7.67 8.40
N THR A 75 16.81 7.83 8.28
CA THR A 75 17.80 7.11 9.10
C THR A 75 17.49 7.22 10.59
N GLY A 76 17.23 6.07 11.22
CA GLY A 76 16.91 5.95 12.65
C GLY A 76 15.59 6.58 13.09
N LYS A 77 14.75 7.04 12.17
CA LYS A 77 13.52 7.79 12.48
C LYS A 77 12.25 7.21 11.86
N ALA A 78 12.33 6.68 10.63
CA ALA A 78 11.16 6.15 9.95
C ALA A 78 11.49 5.13 8.86
N TYR A 79 10.51 4.28 8.59
CA TYR A 79 10.49 3.24 7.59
C TYR A 79 9.28 3.43 6.68
N CYS A 80 9.39 2.97 5.43
CA CYS A 80 8.32 2.97 4.47
C CYS A 80 7.13 2.15 4.96
N TYR A 81 5.93 2.71 4.85
CA TYR A 81 4.69 1.99 5.05
C TYR A 81 3.64 2.49 4.08
N LYS A 82 3.12 1.61 3.21
CA LYS A 82 2.15 1.93 2.17
C LYS A 82 2.54 3.16 1.33
N GLY A 83 3.80 3.19 0.91
CA GLY A 83 4.38 4.25 0.09
C GLY A 83 4.66 5.58 0.78
N ARG A 84 4.53 5.65 2.12
CA ARG A 84 4.81 6.87 2.90
C ARG A 84 6.01 6.73 3.83
N CYS A 85 6.69 7.83 4.05
CA CYS A 85 7.75 7.96 5.06
C CYS A 85 7.32 9.02 6.09
N ASP A 86 6.70 8.57 7.18
CA ASP A 86 6.17 9.46 8.21
C ASP A 86 6.93 9.24 9.53
N ASP A 87 7.66 10.26 9.99
CA ASP A 87 8.29 10.29 11.31
C ASP A 87 7.50 11.14 12.32
N ARG A 88 7.87 11.05 13.61
CA ARG A 88 7.15 11.76 14.69
C ARG A 88 7.32 13.27 14.65
N ASP A 89 8.49 13.77 14.26
CA ASP A 89 8.77 15.22 14.24
C ASP A 89 7.93 15.87 13.14
N THR A 90 7.95 15.29 11.94
CA THR A 90 7.13 15.76 10.82
C THR A 90 5.63 15.68 11.14
N ARG A 91 5.19 14.65 11.87
CA ARG A 91 3.80 14.56 12.33
C ARG A 91 3.43 15.69 13.30
N CYS A 92 4.29 16.02 14.26
CA CYS A 92 4.06 17.15 15.17
C CYS A 92 4.00 18.49 14.42
N ALA A 93 4.91 18.72 13.47
CA ALA A 93 4.92 19.92 12.64
C ALA A 93 3.67 20.04 11.74
N ALA A 94 3.05 18.91 11.37
CA ALA A 94 1.82 18.89 10.60
C ALA A 94 0.55 19.11 11.45
N LEU A 95 0.61 18.77 12.74
CA LEU A 95 -0.54 18.91 13.65
C LEU A 95 -0.81 20.35 14.05
N PHE A 96 0.23 21.14 14.32
CA PHE A 96 0.10 22.45 14.95
C PHE A 96 0.72 23.56 14.12
N ASN A 97 0.13 24.76 14.20
CA ASN A 97 0.66 25.97 13.62
C ASN A 97 1.73 26.59 14.55
N GLY A 98 2.86 26.98 13.97
CA GLY A 98 4.00 27.53 14.70
C GLY A 98 5.32 26.99 14.16
N THR A 99 6.43 27.45 14.72
CA THR A 99 7.77 26.97 14.37
C THR A 99 8.25 25.94 15.39
N ASN A 100 9.10 25.01 14.97
CA ASN A 100 9.82 24.06 15.83
C ASN A 100 8.94 23.08 16.63
N PHE A 101 7.70 22.80 16.21
CA PHE A 101 6.98 21.64 16.72
C PHE A 101 7.71 20.36 16.32
N ARG A 102 8.02 19.53 17.30
CA ARG A 102 8.70 18.24 17.13
C ARG A 102 8.20 17.24 18.15
N ALA A 103 8.56 15.97 17.98
CA ALA A 103 8.18 14.94 18.93
C ALA A 103 8.83 15.21 20.30
N ALA A 104 8.09 14.93 21.36
CA ALA A 104 8.67 14.85 22.69
C ALA A 104 9.67 13.68 22.78
N GLU A 105 10.60 13.77 23.73
CA GLU A 105 11.57 12.70 24.00
C GLU A 105 10.88 11.36 24.26
N ALA A 106 11.55 10.26 23.93
CA ALA A 106 10.98 8.92 24.05
C ALA A 106 10.50 8.56 25.47
N SER A 107 11.04 9.23 26.51
CA SER A 107 10.59 9.07 27.90
C SER A 107 9.13 9.44 28.12
N TRP A 108 8.57 10.33 27.30
CA TRP A 108 7.15 10.74 27.37
C TRP A 108 6.20 9.60 27.01
N SER A 109 6.65 8.66 26.18
CA SER A 109 5.84 7.55 25.71
C SER A 109 5.30 6.67 26.84
N VAL A 110 5.91 6.67 28.03
CA VAL A 110 5.40 5.96 29.22
C VAL A 110 4.00 6.47 29.61
N GLY A 111 3.67 7.73 29.35
CA GLY A 111 2.32 8.27 29.59
C GLY A 111 1.21 7.51 28.86
N THR A 112 1.53 6.88 27.72
CA THR A 112 0.56 6.12 26.92
C THR A 112 0.08 4.83 27.59
N THR A 113 0.77 4.35 28.64
CA THR A 113 0.37 3.15 29.39
C THR A 113 -0.71 3.42 30.43
N GLN A 114 -1.17 4.66 30.57
CA GLN A 114 -2.20 5.02 31.56
C GLN A 114 -3.61 4.60 31.11
N GLY A 115 -3.89 4.55 29.80
CA GLY A 115 -5.23 4.26 29.29
C GLY A 115 -6.22 5.39 29.59
N LEU A 116 -5.75 6.63 29.49
CA LEU A 116 -6.52 7.85 29.68
C LEU A 116 -6.52 8.68 28.40
N ARG A 117 -7.35 9.72 28.32
CA ARG A 117 -7.36 10.64 27.16
C ARG A 117 -6.00 11.30 26.90
N SER A 118 -5.21 11.49 27.95
CA SER A 118 -3.84 12.02 27.90
C SER A 118 -2.78 10.98 27.55
N GLY A 119 -3.14 9.70 27.33
CA GLY A 119 -2.18 8.65 27.00
C GLY A 119 -2.83 7.29 26.77
N TYR A 120 -2.79 6.82 25.52
CA TYR A 120 -3.42 5.58 25.07
C TYR A 120 -2.78 5.03 23.79
N CYS A 121 -3.08 3.77 23.45
CA CYS A 121 -2.71 3.15 22.17
C CYS A 121 -3.88 3.10 21.18
N SER A 122 -5.09 2.97 21.71
CA SER A 122 -6.34 3.00 20.95
C SER A 122 -7.47 3.52 21.83
N TYR A 123 -8.58 3.83 21.18
CA TYR A 123 -9.82 4.17 21.86
C TYR A 123 -11.00 3.65 21.04
N ASN A 124 -12.12 3.43 21.71
CA ASN A 124 -13.39 3.10 21.09
C ASN A 124 -14.49 3.99 21.65
N GLU A 125 -15.47 4.32 20.83
CA GLU A 125 -16.69 4.99 21.27
C GLU A 125 -17.52 4.05 22.15
N SER A 126 -17.80 4.47 23.38
CA SER A 126 -18.57 3.70 24.36
C SER A 126 -20.00 4.18 24.52
N SER A 127 -20.28 5.44 24.19
CA SER A 127 -21.65 5.96 24.00
C SER A 127 -21.66 7.02 22.91
N LEU A 128 -22.82 7.21 22.27
CA LEU A 128 -23.00 8.17 21.18
C LEU A 128 -23.67 9.50 21.62
N HIS A 129 -24.18 9.58 22.86
CA HIS A 129 -24.79 10.82 23.37
C HIS A 129 -24.72 10.95 24.91
N PRO A 130 -23.80 11.79 25.46
CA PRO A 130 -22.68 12.40 24.76
C PRO A 130 -21.73 11.34 24.21
N ILE A 131 -20.90 11.72 23.24
CA ILE A 131 -19.85 10.84 22.73
C ILE A 131 -18.85 10.60 23.86
N ASN A 132 -18.74 9.35 24.29
CA ASN A 132 -17.72 8.93 25.26
C ASN A 132 -16.74 7.98 24.61
N TYR A 133 -15.50 8.03 25.09
CA TYR A 133 -14.43 7.17 24.62
C TYR A 133 -13.93 6.29 25.77
N THR A 134 -13.79 5.00 25.49
CA THR A 134 -13.02 4.09 26.31
C THR A 134 -11.61 4.00 25.72
N PHE A 135 -10.63 4.45 26.49
CA PHE A 135 -9.22 4.43 26.10
C PHE A 135 -8.57 3.11 26.50
N THR A 136 -7.71 2.58 25.64
CA THR A 136 -6.93 1.38 25.91
C THR A 136 -5.48 1.78 26.10
N ALA A 137 -4.93 1.41 27.26
CA ALA A 137 -3.52 1.61 27.59
C ALA A 137 -2.60 0.88 26.60
N CYS A 138 -1.46 1.49 26.30
CA CYS A 138 -0.38 0.78 25.65
C CYS A 138 0.25 -0.26 26.58
N THR A 139 0.74 -1.36 26.00
CA THR A 139 1.73 -2.21 26.67
C THR A 139 3.09 -1.50 26.69
N ALA A 140 4.01 -1.92 27.56
CA ALA A 140 5.37 -1.37 27.60
C ALA A 140 6.09 -1.46 26.25
N ALA A 141 5.86 -2.53 25.48
CA ALA A 141 6.42 -2.70 24.13
C ALA A 141 5.84 -1.70 23.11
N ASN A 142 4.57 -1.31 23.26
CA ASN A 142 3.85 -0.47 22.29
C ASN A 142 3.80 1.01 22.70
N GLN A 143 4.34 1.38 23.85
CA GLN A 143 4.20 2.73 24.41
C GLN A 143 4.71 3.83 23.47
N ARG A 144 5.69 3.53 22.60
CA ARG A 144 6.22 4.47 21.59
C ARG A 144 5.33 4.64 20.35
N CYS A 145 4.24 3.89 20.23
CA CYS A 145 3.34 3.90 19.06
C CYS A 145 1.92 4.39 19.37
N GLY A 146 1.66 4.78 20.62
CA GLY A 146 0.37 5.34 21.04
C GLY A 146 0.19 6.81 20.67
N LEU A 147 -0.42 7.56 21.60
CA LEU A 147 -0.61 9.00 21.48
C LEU A 147 0.74 9.72 21.24
N LEU A 148 0.74 10.66 20.28
CA LEU A 148 1.89 11.47 19.97
C LEU A 148 1.92 12.73 20.86
N TYR A 149 3.02 12.91 21.58
CA TYR A 149 3.30 14.13 22.34
C TYR A 149 4.23 15.02 21.55
N CYS A 150 3.89 16.30 21.45
CA CYS A 150 4.63 17.31 20.69
C CYS A 150 5.12 18.43 21.58
N VAL A 151 6.37 18.85 21.43
CA VAL A 151 6.97 19.97 22.15
C VAL A 151 7.41 21.06 21.16
N GLY A 152 7.68 22.27 21.65
CA GLY A 152 8.11 23.40 20.82
C GLY A 152 7.04 24.47 20.72
N GLY A 153 6.97 25.21 19.60
CA GLY A 153 5.83 26.04 19.23
C GLY A 153 5.37 27.13 20.21
N ASN A 154 6.20 27.51 21.18
CA ASN A 154 5.84 28.41 22.28
C ASN A 154 4.60 27.96 23.10
N ILE A 155 4.41 26.64 23.24
CA ILE A 155 3.28 26.05 23.99
C ILE A 155 3.21 26.58 25.44
N ALA A 156 4.35 27.00 26.01
CA ALA A 156 4.43 27.57 27.36
C ALA A 156 3.67 28.90 27.53
N THR A 157 3.39 29.63 26.45
CA THR A 157 2.76 30.97 26.51
C THR A 157 1.40 31.04 25.84
N ALA A 158 1.04 30.06 25.00
CA ALA A 158 -0.23 30.03 24.30
C ALA A 158 -0.64 28.59 23.97
N LEU A 159 -1.96 28.33 23.93
CA LEU A 159 -2.47 27.05 23.47
C LEU A 159 -2.08 26.82 21.99
N PRO A 160 -1.58 25.62 21.64
CA PRO A 160 -1.25 25.28 20.26
C PRO A 160 -2.49 25.40 19.37
N ILE A 161 -2.35 26.07 18.23
CA ILE A 161 -3.43 26.16 17.25
C ILE A 161 -3.29 24.97 16.30
N PRO A 162 -4.29 24.07 16.18
CA PRO A 162 -4.21 22.98 15.23
C PRO A 162 -4.21 23.49 13.79
N LYS A 163 -3.44 22.84 12.93
CA LYS A 163 -3.36 23.10 11.48
C LYS A 163 -3.92 21.93 10.66
N TRP A 164 -4.02 20.74 11.25
CA TRP A 164 -4.54 19.58 10.54
C TRP A 164 -6.00 19.80 10.15
N LYS A 165 -6.35 19.49 8.90
CA LYS A 165 -7.71 19.68 8.39
C LYS A 165 -8.70 18.85 9.21
N GLY A 166 -9.70 19.53 9.78
CA GLY A 166 -10.76 18.92 10.59
C GLY A 166 -10.52 18.95 12.10
N LEU A 167 -9.32 19.31 12.56
CA LEU A 167 -9.07 19.58 13.98
C LEU A 167 -9.58 20.98 14.35
N GLU A 168 -10.31 21.06 15.45
CA GLU A 168 -10.72 22.31 16.09
C GLU A 168 -9.86 22.61 17.32
N PRO A 169 -9.80 23.87 17.81
CA PRO A 169 -9.03 24.19 19.02
C PRO A 169 -9.35 23.31 20.24
N ALA A 170 -10.61 22.84 20.37
CA ALA A 170 -11.05 21.97 21.45
C ALA A 170 -10.47 20.54 21.40
N ASP A 171 -9.95 20.12 20.24
CA ASP A 171 -9.30 18.82 20.07
C ASP A 171 -7.84 18.84 20.55
N THR A 172 -7.28 20.03 20.75
CA THR A 172 -5.91 20.24 21.21
C THR A 172 -5.86 20.33 22.72
N ASN A 173 -4.90 19.62 23.31
CA ASN A 173 -4.71 19.54 24.75
C ASN A 173 -3.23 19.75 25.06
N VAL A 174 -2.95 20.23 26.28
CA VAL A 174 -1.59 20.39 26.79
C VAL A 174 -1.44 19.67 28.11
N LEU A 175 -0.26 19.13 28.37
CA LEU A 175 0.10 18.52 29.64
C LEU A 175 1.55 18.85 29.98
N ASP A 176 1.86 18.87 31.25
CA ASP A 176 3.20 19.14 31.76
C ASP A 176 3.80 17.90 32.45
N ALA A 177 5.11 17.76 32.33
CA ALA A 177 5.87 16.74 33.04
C ALA A 177 7.19 17.34 33.55
N THR A 178 7.60 16.94 34.75
CA THR A 178 8.93 17.29 35.27
C THR A 178 9.93 16.22 34.82
N ILE A 179 10.85 16.60 33.94
CA ILE A 179 11.89 15.72 33.41
C ILE A 179 13.25 16.32 33.77
N SER A 180 14.07 15.56 34.49
CA SER A 180 15.39 16.01 34.94
C SER A 180 15.35 17.34 35.72
N GLY A 181 14.28 17.57 36.50
CA GLY A 181 14.07 18.79 37.28
C GLY A 181 13.53 20.00 36.49
N GLN A 182 13.29 19.85 35.18
CA GLN A 182 12.70 20.89 34.34
C GLN A 182 11.24 20.55 34.01
N VAL A 183 10.35 21.52 34.16
CA VAL A 183 8.96 21.40 33.68
C VAL A 183 8.96 21.57 32.17
N ILE A 184 8.55 20.53 31.46
CA ILE A 184 8.40 20.53 30.02
C ILE A 184 6.90 20.40 29.71
N VAL A 185 6.40 21.27 28.84
CA VAL A 185 4.99 21.25 28.40
C VAL A 185 4.92 20.61 27.02
N ALA A 186 4.04 19.62 26.86
CA ALA A 186 3.75 18.97 25.60
C ALA A 186 2.29 19.18 25.20
N ALA A 187 2.07 19.29 23.89
CA ALA A 187 0.78 19.30 23.25
C ALA A 187 0.45 17.93 22.66
N TYR A 188 -0.82 17.60 22.62
CA TYR A 188 -1.35 16.47 21.86
C TYR A 188 -2.73 16.82 21.31
N ALA A 189 -3.15 16.11 20.28
CA ALA A 189 -4.48 16.26 19.69
C ALA A 189 -5.13 14.89 19.54
N MET A 190 -6.45 14.87 19.42
CA MET A 190 -7.21 13.66 19.09
C MET A 190 -8.25 14.02 18.03
N HIS A 191 -8.21 13.32 16.90
CA HIS A 191 -9.22 13.50 15.86
C HIS A 191 -9.78 12.14 15.43
N ASN A 192 -11.02 11.89 15.83
CA ASN A 192 -11.69 10.64 15.53
C ASN A 192 -12.13 10.59 14.05
N LEU A 193 -11.29 9.98 13.23
CA LEU A 193 -11.52 9.76 11.80
C LEU A 193 -11.98 8.34 11.46
N LYS A 194 -12.41 7.56 12.46
CA LYS A 194 -12.76 6.14 12.30
C LYS A 194 -13.79 5.91 11.17
N TYR A 195 -14.80 6.76 11.08
CA TYR A 195 -15.85 6.66 10.04
C TYR A 195 -15.36 7.00 8.63
N SER A 196 -14.31 7.81 8.51
CA SER A 196 -13.69 8.12 7.22
C SER A 196 -12.64 7.07 6.80
N GLY A 197 -12.40 6.06 7.63
CA GLY A 197 -11.37 5.05 7.40
C GLY A 197 -9.94 5.55 7.56
N TYR A 198 -9.76 6.80 8.01
CA TYR A 198 -8.44 7.37 8.26
C TYR A 198 -8.03 7.15 9.71
N ARG A 199 -6.72 6.99 9.92
CA ARG A 199 -6.14 6.90 11.25
C ARG A 199 -6.09 8.29 11.89
N ASP A 200 -6.34 8.33 13.19
CA ASP A 200 -6.20 9.55 13.99
C ASP A 200 -4.79 10.16 13.81
N PRO A 201 -4.68 11.41 13.31
CA PRO A 201 -3.41 12.09 13.13
C PRO A 201 -2.71 12.44 14.45
N GLY A 202 -3.42 12.42 15.58
CA GLY A 202 -2.87 12.62 16.93
C GLY A 202 -2.12 11.41 17.49
N LEU A 203 -2.22 10.24 16.86
CA LEU A 203 -1.42 9.07 17.19
C LEU A 203 -0.09 9.07 16.40
N VAL A 204 0.95 8.45 16.96
CA VAL A 204 2.24 8.22 16.27
C VAL A 204 2.00 7.56 14.92
N PRO A 205 2.53 8.10 13.80
CA PRO A 205 2.20 7.60 12.47
C PRO A 205 2.75 6.20 12.22
N ASN A 206 2.11 5.46 11.30
CA ASN A 206 2.69 4.21 10.83
C ASN A 206 3.99 4.49 10.08
N GLY A 207 5.00 3.64 10.25
CA GLY A 207 6.34 3.90 9.70
C GLY A 207 7.32 4.50 10.70
N ALA A 208 6.85 5.21 11.73
CA ALA A 208 7.75 5.82 12.72
C ALA A 208 8.54 4.75 13.49
N GLU A 209 9.84 4.98 13.67
CA GLU A 209 10.75 4.09 14.42
C GLU A 209 10.26 3.88 15.85
N CYS A 210 10.24 2.67 16.39
CA CYS A 210 9.90 2.47 17.82
C CYS A 210 10.93 1.62 18.57
N GLY A 211 11.92 1.12 17.84
CA GLY A 211 13.12 0.48 18.34
C GLY A 211 14.06 0.19 17.16
N SER A 212 15.21 -0.42 17.46
CA SER A 212 16.14 -0.87 16.43
C SER A 212 15.47 -1.87 15.48
N ASN A 213 15.40 -1.55 14.18
CA ASN A 213 14.68 -2.33 13.16
C ASN A 213 13.20 -2.59 13.51
N MET A 214 12.56 -1.66 14.21
CA MET A 214 11.15 -1.73 14.57
C MET A 214 10.42 -0.45 14.20
N MET A 215 9.17 -0.59 13.78
CA MET A 215 8.32 0.50 13.37
C MET A 215 6.92 0.38 13.95
N CYS A 216 6.25 1.52 14.08
CA CYS A 216 4.86 1.57 14.48
C CYS A 216 3.96 1.17 13.31
N VAL A 217 3.03 0.25 13.57
CA VAL A 217 1.94 -0.10 12.67
C VAL A 217 0.69 -0.30 13.52
N ASN A 218 -0.34 0.50 13.26
CA ASN A 218 -1.62 0.46 14.00
C ASN A 218 -1.43 0.49 15.52
N SER A 219 -0.54 1.38 15.97
CA SER A 219 -0.17 1.56 17.38
C SER A 219 0.55 0.36 18.03
N GLN A 220 1.06 -0.58 17.24
CA GLN A 220 1.91 -1.67 17.70
C GLN A 220 3.36 -1.44 17.24
N CYS A 221 4.32 -1.69 18.13
CA CYS A 221 5.73 -1.66 17.79
C CYS A 221 6.16 -3.05 17.31
N MET A 222 6.41 -3.18 16.00
CA MET A 222 6.71 -4.46 15.38
C MET A 222 8.00 -4.40 14.57
N ALA A 223 8.65 -5.56 14.39
CA ALA A 223 9.86 -5.67 13.60
C ALA A 223 9.58 -5.33 12.13
N THR A 224 10.47 -4.60 11.46
CA THR A 224 10.33 -4.25 10.03
C THR A 224 10.25 -5.50 9.16
N SER A 225 10.95 -6.57 9.56
CA SER A 225 10.91 -7.88 8.90
C SER A 225 9.53 -8.56 8.90
N SER A 226 8.62 -8.16 9.79
CA SER A 226 7.27 -8.73 9.86
C SER A 226 6.29 -8.14 8.84
N VAL A 227 6.63 -6.98 8.25
CA VAL A 227 5.83 -6.30 7.22
C VAL A 227 6.52 -6.27 5.85
N SER A 228 7.84 -6.45 5.82
CA SER A 228 8.63 -6.42 4.60
C SER A 228 8.41 -7.63 3.71
N VAL A 229 8.59 -7.42 2.41
CA VAL A 229 8.70 -8.48 1.40
C VAL A 229 10.16 -8.70 1.01
N SER A 230 10.48 -9.91 0.55
CA SER A 230 11.83 -10.25 0.07
C SER A 230 11.90 -10.08 -1.45
N CYS A 231 12.94 -9.41 -1.92
CA CYS A 231 13.29 -9.33 -3.33
C CYS A 231 14.68 -9.93 -3.58
N PRO A 232 15.04 -10.22 -4.85
CA PRO A 232 16.43 -10.30 -5.27
C PRO A 232 17.20 -9.02 -4.91
N SER A 233 18.52 -9.03 -5.04
CA SER A 233 19.37 -7.86 -4.77
C SER A 233 19.07 -6.63 -5.65
N CYS A 234 18.22 -6.79 -6.68
CA CYS A 234 17.97 -5.83 -7.75
C CYS A 234 19.25 -5.26 -8.36
N ASN A 235 20.36 -5.99 -8.21
CA ASN A 235 21.72 -5.65 -8.62
C ASN A 235 22.15 -4.20 -8.29
N GLY A 236 21.59 -3.59 -7.23
CA GLY A 236 21.84 -2.19 -6.87
C GLY A 236 21.40 -1.18 -7.93
N ARG A 237 20.52 -1.58 -8.85
CA ARG A 237 20.03 -0.82 -10.01
C ARG A 237 18.49 -0.72 -10.01
N GLY A 238 17.94 -0.76 -8.81
CA GLY A 238 16.50 -0.75 -8.57
C GLY A 238 16.18 -0.86 -7.08
N SER A 239 14.88 -0.77 -6.78
CA SER A 239 14.33 -0.89 -5.44
C SER A 239 13.49 -2.16 -5.32
N CYS A 240 13.50 -2.80 -4.15
CA CYS A 240 12.52 -3.82 -3.82
C CYS A 240 11.16 -3.16 -3.63
N ALA A 241 10.18 -3.56 -4.44
CA ALA A 241 8.83 -3.04 -4.38
C ALA A 241 7.92 -3.92 -3.51
N GLN A 242 6.79 -3.38 -3.06
CA GLN A 242 5.84 -4.11 -2.23
C GLN A 242 5.23 -5.31 -2.95
N SER A 243 5.23 -5.29 -4.29
CA SER A 243 4.89 -6.43 -5.14
C SER A 243 5.85 -7.63 -5.05
N ALA A 244 6.89 -7.56 -4.22
CA ALA A 244 7.97 -8.53 -4.11
C ALA A 244 8.78 -8.70 -5.42
N GLN A 245 8.87 -7.63 -6.19
CA GLN A 245 9.63 -7.56 -7.44
C GLN A 245 10.63 -6.42 -7.39
N CYS A 246 11.70 -6.55 -8.18
CA CYS A 246 12.59 -5.42 -8.42
C CYS A 246 11.91 -4.40 -9.33
N PHE A 247 11.85 -3.18 -8.83
CA PHE A 247 11.54 -2.00 -9.62
C PHE A 247 12.85 -1.40 -10.11
N CYS A 248 13.15 -1.59 -11.40
CA CYS A 248 14.44 -1.20 -11.96
C CYS A 248 14.49 0.28 -12.34
N ASP A 249 15.66 0.88 -12.14
CA ASP A 249 15.93 2.23 -12.60
C ASP A 249 15.92 2.30 -14.13
N THR A 250 15.66 3.49 -14.67
CA THR A 250 15.70 3.73 -16.11
C THR A 250 17.07 3.33 -16.68
N GLY A 251 17.06 2.56 -17.77
CA GLY A 251 18.26 1.95 -18.35
C GLY A 251 18.40 0.46 -18.02
N TYR A 252 17.67 -0.06 -17.04
CA TYR A 252 17.67 -1.48 -16.67
C TYR A 252 16.30 -2.14 -16.83
N ARG A 253 16.24 -3.47 -16.94
CA ARG A 253 14.97 -4.20 -17.01
C ARG A 253 14.78 -5.20 -15.88
N PRO A 254 13.54 -5.38 -15.40
CA PRO A 254 13.19 -6.49 -14.53
C PRO A 254 13.46 -7.85 -15.24
N PRO A 255 13.61 -8.96 -14.50
CA PRO A 255 13.25 -9.14 -13.08
C PRO A 255 14.32 -8.77 -12.05
N ASP A 256 15.58 -8.63 -12.45
CA ASP A 256 16.74 -8.49 -11.54
C ASP A 256 17.54 -7.19 -11.73
N CYS A 257 17.17 -6.37 -12.71
CA CYS A 257 17.87 -5.13 -13.07
C CYS A 257 19.31 -5.33 -13.56
N LEU A 258 19.62 -6.51 -14.12
CA LEU A 258 20.95 -6.81 -14.66
C LEU A 258 21.11 -6.29 -16.10
N GLN A 259 20.09 -6.48 -16.92
CA GLN A 259 20.13 -6.19 -18.36
C GLN A 259 19.57 -4.82 -18.69
N ALA A 260 19.97 -4.28 -19.84
CA ALA A 260 19.49 -2.99 -20.31
C ALA A 260 17.97 -2.99 -20.62
N GLY A 261 17.28 -1.88 -20.33
CA GLY A 261 15.89 -1.68 -20.72
C GLY A 261 15.22 -0.42 -20.15
N GLY A 262 13.90 -0.35 -20.27
CA GLY A 262 13.13 0.86 -19.96
C GLY A 262 12.83 1.16 -18.49
N GLY A 263 13.35 0.40 -17.53
CA GLY A 263 13.01 0.53 -16.10
C GLY A 263 11.67 -0.14 -15.72
N GLY A 264 11.27 0.11 -14.48
CA GLY A 264 10.01 -0.38 -13.88
C GLY A 264 10.07 -1.83 -13.38
N SER A 265 8.92 -2.34 -12.96
CA SER A 265 8.71 -3.74 -12.57
C SER A 265 8.12 -4.58 -13.73
N LEU A 266 7.99 -5.89 -13.56
CA LEU A 266 7.32 -6.75 -14.56
C LEU A 266 5.86 -6.32 -14.76
N MET A 267 5.21 -5.87 -13.69
CA MET A 267 3.81 -5.44 -13.68
C MET A 267 3.59 -4.15 -14.50
N ASN A 268 4.58 -3.26 -14.56
CA ASN A 268 4.52 -2.05 -15.39
C ASN A 268 4.63 -2.34 -16.91
N ARG A 269 5.01 -3.57 -17.30
CA ARG A 269 5.16 -3.94 -18.71
C ARG A 269 3.92 -4.60 -19.31
N LEU A 270 2.96 -5.04 -18.50
CA LEU A 270 1.76 -5.70 -19.02
C LEU A 270 0.67 -4.65 -19.26
N PRO A 271 0.21 -4.46 -20.51
CA PRO A 271 -0.93 -3.61 -20.77
C PRO A 271 -2.19 -4.27 -20.20
N GLY A 272 -2.73 -3.72 -19.11
CA GLY A 272 -4.15 -3.87 -18.75
C GLY A 272 -4.69 -5.27 -18.51
N VAL A 273 -3.88 -6.29 -18.26
CA VAL A 273 -4.37 -7.61 -17.86
C VAL A 273 -4.42 -7.63 -16.33
N ALA A 274 -5.62 -7.59 -15.76
CA ALA A 274 -5.83 -8.05 -14.40
C ALA A 274 -5.18 -9.44 -14.29
N ILE A 275 -4.21 -9.59 -13.39
CA ILE A 275 -3.46 -10.83 -13.24
C ILE A 275 -4.46 -11.94 -12.92
N ASP A 276 -4.77 -12.75 -13.92
CA ASP A 276 -5.32 -14.06 -13.68
C ASP A 276 -4.17 -14.88 -13.10
N CYS A 277 -4.33 -15.41 -11.88
CA CYS A 277 -3.30 -16.15 -11.13
C CYS A 277 -2.80 -17.44 -11.85
N ALA A 278 -3.19 -17.68 -13.10
CA ALA A 278 -2.87 -18.87 -13.87
C ALA A 278 -1.47 -18.83 -14.54
N LEU A 279 -0.82 -17.67 -14.69
CA LEU A 279 0.45 -17.57 -15.44
C LEU A 279 1.72 -17.87 -14.63
N PHE A 280 1.61 -18.26 -13.35
CA PHE A 280 2.76 -18.71 -12.55
C PHE A 280 3.04 -20.22 -12.64
N VAL A 281 2.31 -20.96 -13.49
CA VAL A 281 2.48 -22.41 -13.65
C VAL A 281 3.09 -22.76 -15.01
N ASP A 282 4.20 -22.13 -15.42
CA ASP A 282 4.86 -22.51 -16.68
C ASP A 282 6.39 -22.37 -16.68
N TRP A 283 7.03 -22.44 -15.51
CA TRP A 283 8.48 -22.70 -15.41
C TRP A 283 8.73 -24.11 -14.90
N GLY A 284 8.17 -25.10 -15.60
CA GLY A 284 8.31 -26.49 -15.18
C GLY A 284 7.69 -27.53 -16.12
N ALA A 285 7.87 -27.42 -17.44
CA ALA A 285 7.71 -28.56 -18.34
C ALA A 285 8.42 -28.30 -19.69
N GLU A 286 9.62 -28.86 -19.87
CA GLU A 286 10.12 -29.12 -21.22
C GLU A 286 9.21 -30.19 -21.85
N LEU A 287 8.51 -29.85 -22.93
CA LEU A 287 7.93 -30.85 -23.82
C LEU A 287 8.42 -30.63 -25.25
N ILE A 288 9.24 -31.59 -25.69
CA ILE A 288 9.69 -31.80 -27.05
C ILE A 288 8.47 -32.06 -27.94
N ILE A 289 8.16 -31.16 -28.88
CA ILE A 289 7.23 -31.46 -29.97
C ILE A 289 8.04 -31.84 -31.21
N LYS A 290 8.03 -33.13 -31.52
CA LYS A 290 8.45 -33.66 -32.83
C LYS A 290 7.20 -33.67 -33.73
N SER A 291 7.27 -32.90 -34.81
CA SER A 291 6.31 -32.86 -35.92
C SER A 291 5.98 -34.26 -36.44
N ILE A 292 4.67 -34.54 -36.63
CA ILE A 292 4.12 -35.36 -37.71
C ILE A 292 2.72 -34.80 -38.06
N GLU A 293 2.61 -34.20 -39.25
CA GLU A 293 1.36 -34.12 -40.02
C GLU A 293 1.04 -35.54 -40.52
N ASP A 294 -0.21 -36.01 -40.42
CA ASP A 294 -1.12 -36.13 -41.58
C ASP A 294 -2.38 -36.97 -41.25
N ASN A 295 -3.47 -36.56 -41.92
CA ASN A 295 -4.58 -37.36 -42.43
C ASN A 295 -5.62 -38.11 -41.53
N THR A 296 -6.86 -37.63 -41.72
CA THR A 296 -8.11 -38.38 -42.03
C THR A 296 -8.93 -39.13 -40.98
N THR A 297 -10.24 -38.82 -41.06
CA THR A 297 -11.46 -39.62 -40.81
C THR A 297 -12.04 -39.73 -39.40
N ALA A 298 -13.30 -39.28 -39.29
CA ALA A 298 -14.27 -39.55 -38.22
C ALA A 298 -14.54 -41.07 -38.07
N PRO A 299 -15.04 -41.62 -36.94
CA PRO A 299 -16.44 -41.41 -36.50
C PRO A 299 -16.76 -41.59 -34.98
N THR A 300 -18.01 -41.24 -34.64
CA THR A 300 -18.95 -41.77 -33.61
C THR A 300 -18.49 -42.61 -32.40
N SER A 301 -18.98 -42.21 -31.20
CA SER A 301 -19.10 -42.92 -29.91
C SER A 301 -19.67 -44.37 -29.96
N PRO A 302 -19.81 -45.08 -28.80
CA PRO A 302 -18.84 -45.36 -27.73
C PRO A 302 -18.84 -46.87 -27.35
N VAL A 303 -17.71 -47.43 -26.90
CA VAL A 303 -17.73 -48.71 -26.16
C VAL A 303 -16.73 -48.68 -25.01
N ALA A 304 -17.24 -49.00 -23.82
CA ALA A 304 -16.49 -49.16 -22.59
C ALA A 304 -15.62 -50.42 -22.64
N THR A 305 -14.38 -50.32 -22.17
CA THR A 305 -13.66 -51.49 -21.65
C THR A 305 -12.77 -51.07 -20.50
N THR A 306 -13.03 -51.67 -19.35
CA THR A 306 -12.29 -51.60 -18.11
C THR A 306 -10.94 -52.29 -18.29
N THR A 307 -9.83 -51.64 -17.92
CA THR A 307 -8.61 -52.37 -17.56
C THR A 307 -7.87 -51.62 -16.45
N THR A 308 -7.64 -52.36 -15.38
CA THR A 308 -7.05 -52.00 -14.10
C THR A 308 -5.58 -51.59 -14.23
N VAL A 309 -5.25 -50.40 -13.72
CA VAL A 309 -3.87 -49.97 -13.46
C VAL A 309 -3.50 -50.35 -12.04
N ALA A 310 -2.49 -51.20 -11.90
CA ALA A 310 -1.75 -51.36 -10.66
C ALA A 310 -0.46 -50.55 -10.76
N THR A 311 -0.32 -49.50 -9.93
CA THR A 311 1.00 -48.93 -9.64
C THR A 311 1.10 -48.50 -8.19
N ARG A 312 2.28 -48.82 -7.65
CA ARG A 312 2.75 -48.69 -6.28
C ARG A 312 2.67 -47.27 -5.73
N SER A 313 2.44 -47.27 -4.42
CA SER A 313 2.61 -46.19 -3.46
C SER A 313 3.90 -45.38 -3.63
N ASN A 314 3.80 -44.05 -3.56
CA ASN A 314 4.84 -43.24 -2.94
C ASN A 314 4.22 -42.21 -1.99
N ALA A 315 4.67 -42.26 -0.74
CA ALA A 315 4.12 -41.52 0.38
C ALA A 315 4.57 -40.06 0.36
N SER A 316 3.79 -39.18 -0.26
CA SER A 316 3.88 -37.71 -0.06
C SER A 316 2.57 -36.97 -0.37
N ALA A 317 1.51 -37.66 -0.83
CA ALA A 317 0.27 -37.04 -1.29
C ALA A 317 -0.83 -36.94 -0.21
N SER A 318 -0.48 -36.65 1.05
CA SER A 318 -1.45 -36.60 2.16
C SER A 318 -1.64 -35.23 2.82
N ARG A 319 -1.24 -34.13 2.18
CA ARG A 319 -1.56 -32.77 2.69
C ARG A 319 -2.20 -31.80 1.69
N VAL A 320 -2.55 -32.25 0.48
CA VAL A 320 -3.19 -31.39 -0.54
C VAL A 320 -4.68 -31.71 -0.73
N ALA A 321 -5.17 -32.85 -0.24
CA ALA A 321 -6.57 -33.27 -0.43
C ALA A 321 -7.57 -32.71 0.60
N ASN A 322 -7.16 -31.85 1.53
CA ASN A 322 -8.03 -31.37 2.62
C ASN A 322 -8.46 -29.88 2.51
N TRP A 323 -8.18 -29.22 1.40
CA TRP A 323 -8.57 -27.81 1.16
C TRP A 323 -9.72 -27.64 0.15
N LEU A 324 -10.10 -28.68 -0.58
CA LEU A 324 -11.10 -28.59 -1.66
C LEU A 324 -12.55 -28.91 -1.25
N THR A 325 -12.83 -29.20 0.02
CA THR A 325 -14.18 -29.58 0.48
C THR A 325 -14.84 -28.59 1.44
N THR A 326 -14.18 -27.49 1.82
CA THR A 326 -14.76 -26.50 2.76
C THR A 326 -14.99 -25.11 2.17
N ALA A 327 -14.46 -24.80 0.97
CA ALA A 327 -14.52 -23.45 0.40
C ALA A 327 -15.66 -23.21 -0.61
N LEU A 328 -16.32 -24.25 -1.13
CA LEU A 328 -17.42 -24.10 -2.09
C LEU A 328 -18.79 -23.66 -1.51
N PRO A 329 -19.17 -23.92 -0.24
CA PRO A 329 -20.50 -23.50 0.25
C PRO A 329 -20.59 -22.03 0.70
N LEU A 330 -19.46 -21.41 1.06
CA LEU A 330 -19.42 -20.03 1.57
C LEU A 330 -19.52 -18.96 0.47
N PHE A 331 -19.10 -19.31 -0.76
CA PHE A 331 -19.18 -18.39 -1.89
C PHE A 331 -20.61 -18.21 -2.39
N LEU A 332 -21.43 -19.27 -2.39
CA LEU A 332 -22.84 -19.22 -2.80
C LEU A 332 -23.74 -18.46 -1.82
N LEU A 333 -23.43 -18.47 -0.51
CA LEU A 333 -24.20 -17.72 0.48
C LEU A 333 -23.96 -16.19 0.37
N SER A 334 -22.76 -15.79 -0.07
CA SER A 334 -22.39 -14.37 -0.24
C SER A 334 -23.06 -13.69 -1.45
N LEU A 335 -23.45 -14.47 -2.47
CA LEU A 335 -24.16 -13.96 -3.65
C LEU A 335 -25.66 -13.73 -3.36
N LEU A 336 -26.28 -14.56 -2.53
CA LEU A 336 -27.70 -14.44 -2.16
C LEU A 336 -27.98 -13.26 -1.21
N LEU A 337 -27.02 -12.89 -0.34
CA LEU A 337 -27.16 -11.74 0.57
C LEU A 337 -26.99 -10.37 -0.13
N LYS A 338 -26.25 -10.30 -1.25
CA LYS A 338 -26.08 -9.06 -2.02
C LYS A 338 -27.30 -8.69 -2.89
N GLN A 339 -28.19 -9.64 -3.18
CA GLN A 339 -29.39 -9.39 -3.98
C GLN A 339 -30.57 -8.83 -3.17
N GLN A 340 -30.57 -8.94 -1.84
CA GLN A 340 -31.66 -8.39 -1.01
C GLN A 340 -31.47 -6.92 -0.59
N SER A 341 -30.28 -6.34 -0.72
CA SER A 341 -30.03 -4.94 -0.35
C SER A 341 -30.44 -3.92 -1.42
N ALA A 342 -30.83 -4.38 -2.62
CA ALA A 342 -31.16 -3.52 -3.76
C ALA A 342 -32.66 -3.19 -3.91
N LEU A 343 -33.53 -3.66 -3.01
CA LEU A 343 -34.99 -3.48 -3.11
C LEU A 343 -35.64 -2.58 -2.02
N VAL A 344 -34.86 -1.81 -1.24
CA VAL A 344 -35.39 -0.99 -0.12
C VAL A 344 -35.24 0.53 -0.34
N TRP A 345 -35.00 0.99 -1.59
CA TRP A 345 -34.98 2.43 -1.92
C TRP A 345 -35.99 2.81 -3.02
N GLN A 346 -37.22 2.33 -2.88
CA GLN A 346 -38.40 2.96 -3.50
C GLN A 346 -39.58 2.89 -2.51
N LEU A 347 -39.63 3.87 -1.61
CA LEU A 347 -40.81 4.47 -0.98
C LEU A 347 -40.39 5.81 -0.37
#